data_AF-A0AAV4GQS0-F1
#
_entry.id   AF-A0AAV4GQS0-F1
#
_cell.length_a   1.000
_cell.length_b   1.000
_cell.length_c   1.000
_cell.angle_alpha   90.00
_cell.angle_beta   90.00
_cell.angle_gamma   90.00
#
_symmetry.space_group_name_H-M   'P 1'
#
loop_
_entity.id
_entity.type
_entity.pdbx_description
1 polymer ?
#
loop_
_entity_poly.entity_id
_entity_poly.type
_entity_poly.pdbx_seq_one_letter_code
_entity_poly.pdbx_strand_id
1 'polypeptide(L)'
;MPKYRSILKTRKSVSQQHRVLTPHSIEQLQGCLECTDWSIFIDACDDSDELTDTINSYINFCEENVTTVKKTNKFPNEKPWVTKELRELLRKKRQAHKNNDLEEMRKITKRIKKHVKETKDIYKKKQEEEFT
;
A
#
# COMPACT_ATOMS: atom_id res chain seq x y z
N MET A 1 -6.16 40.34 22.88
CA MET A 1 -6.48 38.97 22.42
C MET A 1 -5.20 38.28 21.98
N PRO A 2 -4.94 37.02 22.37
CA PRO A 2 -3.79 36.31 21.83
C PRO A 2 -4.04 36.03 20.35
N LYS A 3 -3.15 36.53 19.49
CA LYS A 3 -3.19 36.27 18.04
C LYS A 3 -2.64 34.87 17.80
N TYR A 4 -3.51 33.90 17.58
CA TYR A 4 -3.11 32.57 17.14
C TYR A 4 -2.34 32.69 15.81
N ARG A 5 -1.07 32.29 15.81
CA ARG A 5 -0.19 32.28 14.63
C ARG A 5 0.14 30.83 14.32
N SER A 6 -0.47 30.25 13.29
CA SER A 6 -0.18 28.86 12.91
C SER A 6 1.23 28.80 12.33
N ILE A 7 2.13 28.12 13.02
CA ILE A 7 3.46 27.81 12.51
C ILE A 7 3.35 26.40 11.89
N LEU A 8 3.04 26.33 10.60
CA LEU A 8 3.16 25.08 9.86
C LEU A 8 4.64 24.72 9.77
N LYS A 9 5.13 23.89 10.69
CA LYS A 9 6.49 23.34 10.62
C LYS A 9 6.54 22.31 9.51
N THR A 10 6.95 22.73 8.32
CA THR A 10 7.16 21.85 7.16
C THR A 10 8.34 20.92 7.44
N ARG A 11 8.09 19.73 8.00
CA ARG A 11 9.11 18.67 8.01
C ARG A 11 9.33 18.18 6.55
N LYS A 12 10.47 17.58 6.25
CA LYS A 12 10.68 16.93 4.94
C LYS A 12 9.77 15.69 4.85
N SER A 13 9.24 15.40 3.66
CA SER A 13 8.49 14.17 3.43
C SER A 13 9.38 12.96 3.65
N VAL A 14 8.85 11.93 4.31
CA VAL A 14 9.57 10.67 4.52
C VAL A 14 9.19 9.73 3.38
N SER A 15 10.15 9.41 2.53
CA SER A 15 9.98 8.37 1.51
C SER A 15 10.12 7.00 2.15
N GLN A 16 9.09 6.18 2.02
CA GLN A 16 9.12 4.77 2.42
C GLN A 16 9.05 3.90 1.17
N GLN A 17 9.90 2.89 1.13
CA GLN A 17 9.91 1.88 0.08
C GLN A 17 9.27 0.62 0.62
N HIS A 18 8.39 0.00 -0.16
CA HIS A 18 7.77 -1.27 0.20
C HIS A 18 7.82 -2.19 -1.02
N ARG A 19 8.17 -3.46 -0.79
CA ARG A 19 8.15 -4.53 -1.79
C ARG A 19 6.70 -4.90 -2.09
N VAL A 20 6.33 -5.02 -3.36
CA VAL A 20 4.96 -5.35 -3.79
C VAL A 20 4.99 -6.40 -4.90
N LEU A 21 4.33 -7.53 -4.64
CA LEU A 21 3.93 -8.51 -5.64
C LEU A 21 2.62 -8.07 -6.29
N THR A 22 2.71 -7.65 -7.54
CA THR A 22 1.58 -7.39 -8.42
C THR A 22 1.09 -8.69 -9.08
N PRO A 23 -0.14 -8.75 -9.63
CA PRO A 23 -0.60 -9.92 -10.38
C PRO A 23 0.35 -10.31 -11.52
N HIS A 24 0.89 -9.32 -12.23
CA HIS A 24 1.85 -9.56 -13.32
C HIS A 24 3.18 -10.15 -12.81
N SER A 25 3.71 -9.66 -11.70
CA SER A 25 4.94 -10.23 -11.11
C SER A 25 4.72 -11.64 -10.56
N ILE A 26 3.50 -11.97 -10.11
CA ILE A 26 3.15 -13.33 -9.69
C ILE A 26 3.14 -14.27 -10.91
N GLU A 27 2.54 -13.85 -12.02
CA GLU A 27 2.54 -14.60 -13.28
C GLU A 27 3.96 -14.81 -13.80
N GLN A 28 4.82 -13.79 -13.73
CA GLN A 28 6.24 -13.92 -14.07
C GLN A 28 6.99 -14.89 -13.14
N LEU A 29 6.70 -14.86 -11.84
CA LEU A 29 7.31 -15.80 -10.88
C LEU A 29 6.91 -17.23 -11.21
N GLN A 30 5.63 -17.46 -11.48
CA GLN A 30 5.12 -18.76 -11.88
C GLN A 30 5.81 -19.27 -13.14
N GLY A 31 5.85 -18.45 -14.20
CA GLY A 31 6.56 -18.82 -15.44
C GLY A 31 8.05 -19.10 -15.22
N CYS A 32 8.72 -18.33 -14.36
CA CYS A 32 10.13 -18.57 -14.03
C CYS A 32 10.34 -19.93 -13.34
N LEU A 33 9.49 -20.28 -12.37
CA LEU A 33 9.58 -21.56 -11.65
C LEU A 33 9.15 -22.76 -12.51
N GLU A 34 8.17 -22.57 -13.40
CA GLU A 34 7.73 -23.61 -14.35
C GLU A 34 8.79 -23.91 -15.41
N CYS A 35 9.54 -22.90 -15.87
CA CYS A 35 10.63 -23.08 -16.83
C CYS A 35 11.95 -23.51 -16.18
N THR A 36 12.02 -23.60 -14.85
CA THR A 36 13.23 -24.01 -14.15
C THR A 36 13.38 -25.53 -14.23
N ASP A 37 14.53 -25.99 -14.71
CA ASP A 37 14.89 -27.40 -14.65
C ASP A 37 15.39 -27.75 -13.24
N TRP A 38 14.50 -28.37 -12.44
CA TRP A 38 14.79 -28.74 -11.06
C TRP A 38 15.80 -29.88 -10.93
N SER A 39 16.01 -30.68 -11.99
CA SER A 39 16.95 -31.81 -11.96
C SER A 39 18.39 -31.35 -11.73
N ILE A 40 18.75 -30.16 -12.22
CA ILE A 40 20.07 -29.56 -12.05
C ILE A 40 20.43 -29.37 -10.56
N PHE A 41 19.44 -29.02 -9.73
CA PHE A 41 19.69 -28.86 -8.29
C PHE A 41 19.87 -30.19 -7.58
N ILE A 42 19.08 -31.20 -7.97
CA ILE A 42 19.14 -32.56 -7.43
C ILE A 42 20.48 -33.20 -7.76
N ASP A 43 20.96 -33.03 -8.99
CA ASP A 43 22.23 -33.62 -9.45
C ASP A 43 23.47 -32.90 -8.88
N ALA A 44 23.31 -31.65 -8.43
CA ALA A 44 24.41 -30.82 -7.92
C ALA A 44 24.59 -30.87 -6.41
N CYS A 45 23.61 -31.37 -5.65
CA CYS A 45 23.65 -31.40 -4.19
C CYS A 45 23.75 -32.85 -3.69
N ASP A 46 24.70 -33.10 -2.79
CA ASP A 46 24.93 -34.45 -2.24
C ASP A 46 24.02 -34.75 -1.03
N ASP A 47 23.52 -33.71 -0.36
CA ASP A 47 22.69 -33.81 0.84
C ASP A 47 21.33 -33.08 0.69
N SER A 48 20.33 -33.57 1.43
CA SER A 48 18.98 -33.01 1.44
C SER A 48 18.93 -31.60 2.02
N ASP A 49 19.78 -31.29 3.00
CA ASP A 49 19.82 -29.97 3.61
C ASP A 49 20.41 -28.94 2.63
N GLU A 50 21.50 -29.29 1.95
CA GLU A 50 22.12 -28.47 0.90
C GLU A 50 21.17 -28.24 -0.30
N LEU A 51 20.44 -29.29 -0.71
CA LEU A 51 19.42 -29.17 -1.75
C LEU A 51 18.33 -28.18 -1.36
N THR A 52 17.84 -28.26 -0.13
CA THR A 52 16.79 -27.38 0.38
C THR A 52 17.26 -25.93 0.43
N ASP A 53 18.47 -25.69 0.94
CA ASP A 53 19.05 -24.35 1.01
C ASP A 53 19.28 -23.74 -0.38
N THR A 54 19.74 -24.55 -1.33
CA THR A 54 20.00 -24.11 -2.70
C THR A 54 18.70 -23.78 -3.44
N ILE A 55 17.69 -24.66 -3.34
CA ILE A 55 16.35 -24.42 -3.91
C ILE A 55 15.72 -23.17 -3.29
N ASN A 56 15.78 -23.04 -1.96
CA ASN A 56 15.24 -21.88 -1.26
C ASN A 56 15.95 -20.59 -1.71
N SER A 57 17.27 -20.61 -1.84
CA SER A 57 18.07 -19.48 -2.32
C SER A 57 17.67 -19.08 -3.75
N TYR A 58 17.44 -20.05 -4.63
CA TYR A 58 16.98 -19.79 -5.99
C TYR A 58 15.56 -19.22 -6.04
N ILE A 59 14.62 -19.78 -5.26
CA ILE A 59 13.25 -19.26 -5.17
C ILE A 59 13.25 -17.81 -4.67
N ASN A 60 14.05 -17.52 -3.63
CA ASN A 60 14.20 -16.15 -3.12
C ASN A 60 14.79 -15.22 -4.20
N PHE A 61 15.79 -15.68 -4.96
CA PHE A 61 16.31 -14.92 -6.09
C PHE A 61 15.22 -14.61 -7.11
N CYS A 62 14.41 -15.61 -7.51
CA CYS A 62 13.30 -15.41 -8.44
C CYS A 62 12.28 -14.40 -7.89
N GLU A 63 11.92 -14.50 -6.61
CA GLU A 63 11.02 -13.56 -5.95
C GLU A 63 11.58 -12.13 -5.94
N GLU A 64 12.87 -11.95 -5.64
CA GLU A 64 13.50 -10.62 -5.62
C GLU A 64 13.57 -9.99 -7.01
N ASN A 65 13.77 -10.78 -8.06
CA ASN A 65 13.83 -10.29 -9.44
C ASN A 65 12.46 -9.79 -9.94
N VAL A 66 11.37 -10.48 -9.60
CA VAL A 66 10.02 -10.08 -10.03
C VAL A 66 9.38 -9.05 -9.10
N THR A 67 9.88 -8.93 -7.86
CA THR A 67 9.34 -8.00 -6.87
C THR A 67 9.58 -6.56 -7.27
N THR A 68 8.50 -5.83 -7.48
CA THR A 68 8.59 -4.40 -7.76
C THR A 68 8.71 -3.59 -6.46
N VAL A 69 9.65 -2.64 -6.42
CA VAL A 69 9.79 -1.72 -5.27
C VAL A 69 8.93 -0.49 -5.50
N LYS A 70 7.89 -0.33 -4.66
CA LYS A 70 7.00 0.83 -4.73
C LYS A 70 7.42 1.89 -3.72
N LYS A 71 7.71 3.09 -4.21
CA LYS A 71 8.01 4.26 -3.37
C LYS A 71 6.70 4.97 -3.00
N THR A 72 6.49 5.19 -1.70
CA THR A 72 5.39 5.99 -1.16
C THR A 72 5.95 7.10 -0.30
N ASN A 73 5.54 8.34 -0.56
CA ASN A 73 5.92 9.48 0.27
C ASN A 73 4.87 9.70 1.35
N LYS A 74 5.31 9.80 2.61
CA LYS A 74 4.50 10.31 3.71
C LYS A 74 4.80 11.79 3.91
N PHE A 75 3.77 12.63 3.76
CA PHE A 75 3.91 14.06 3.99
C PHE A 75 3.54 14.43 5.43
N PRO A 76 4.28 15.34 6.09
CA PRO A 76 3.97 15.75 7.46
C PRO A 76 2.61 16.43 7.61
N ASN A 77 2.09 17.00 6.53
CA ASN A 77 0.78 17.64 6.46
C ASN A 77 -0.29 16.70 5.89
N GLU A 78 -0.06 15.38 5.86
CA GLU A 78 -1.13 14.43 5.57
C GLU A 78 -2.24 14.60 6.59
N LYS A 79 -3.38 15.08 6.12
CA LYS A 79 -4.56 15.31 6.92
C LYS A 79 -4.93 14.00 7.64
N PRO A 80 -4.97 13.95 8.98
CA PRO A 80 -5.16 12.71 9.74
C PRO A 80 -6.51 12.04 9.46
N TRP A 81 -7.50 12.82 9.01
CA TRP A 81 -8.80 12.32 8.56
C TRP A 81 -8.79 11.71 7.14
N VAL A 82 -7.64 11.65 6.45
CA VAL A 82 -7.49 10.99 5.14
C VAL A 82 -7.07 9.54 5.33
N THR A 83 -8.04 8.71 5.71
CA THR A 83 -7.83 7.29 6.00
C THR A 83 -7.75 6.43 4.73
N LYS A 84 -7.29 5.17 4.86
CA LYS A 84 -7.28 4.18 3.77
C LYS A 84 -8.69 3.99 3.16
N GLU A 85 -9.71 3.88 4.01
CA GLU A 85 -11.11 3.77 3.60
C GLU A 85 -11.58 4.96 2.74
N LEU A 86 -11.19 6.19 3.12
CA LEU A 86 -11.50 7.36 2.30
C LEU A 86 -10.86 7.27 0.90
N ARG A 87 -9.60 6.80 0.82
CA ARG A 87 -8.90 6.60 -0.46
C ARG A 87 -9.60 5.54 -1.31
N GLU A 88 -10.12 4.47 -0.70
CA GLU A 88 -10.91 3.45 -1.40
C GLU A 88 -12.24 3.99 -1.92
N LEU A 89 -12.98 4.76 -1.12
CA LEU A 89 -14.21 5.42 -1.55
C LEU A 89 -13.96 6.37 -2.73
N LEU A 90 -12.85 7.12 -2.70
CA LEU A 90 -12.43 7.96 -3.82
C LEU A 90 -12.10 7.14 -5.08
N ARG A 91 -11.45 5.97 -4.93
CA ARG A 91 -11.19 5.05 -6.04
C ARG A 91 -12.50 4.51 -6.64
N LYS A 92 -13.43 4.06 -5.80
CA LYS A 92 -14.77 3.60 -6.22
C LYS A 92 -15.53 4.70 -6.95
N LYS A 93 -15.47 5.95 -6.47
CA LYS A 93 -16.10 7.10 -7.16
C LYS A 93 -15.50 7.32 -8.55
N ARG A 94 -14.17 7.25 -8.69
CA ARG A 94 -13.51 7.36 -10.01
C ARG A 94 -13.96 6.25 -10.95
N GLN A 95 -14.11 5.02 -10.46
CA GLN A 95 -14.60 3.90 -11.26
C GLN A 95 -16.07 4.09 -11.68
N ALA A 96 -16.94 4.52 -10.77
CA ALA A 96 -18.34 4.82 -11.08
C ALA A 96 -18.45 5.92 -12.15
N HIS A 97 -17.61 6.95 -12.05
CA HIS A 97 -17.51 8.00 -13.07
C HIS A 97 -17.05 7.44 -14.42
N LYS A 98 -16.04 6.56 -14.44
CA LYS A 98 -15.59 5.89 -15.68
C LYS A 98 -16.70 5.05 -16.32
N ASN A 99 -17.56 4.45 -15.50
CA ASN A 99 -18.69 3.64 -15.95
C ASN A 99 -19.97 4.45 -16.22
N ASN A 100 -19.93 5.79 -16.13
CA ASN A 100 -21.10 6.69 -16.24
C ASN A 100 -22.27 6.35 -15.29
N ASP A 101 -22.01 5.69 -14.16
CA ASP A 101 -23.03 5.36 -13.17
C ASP A 101 -23.26 6.53 -12.21
N LEU A 102 -24.30 7.32 -12.51
CA LEU A 102 -24.69 8.50 -11.73
C LEU A 102 -25.22 8.14 -10.33
N GLU A 103 -25.89 7.01 -10.17
CA GLU A 103 -26.54 6.64 -8.91
C GLU A 103 -25.52 6.12 -7.91
N GLU A 104 -24.60 5.25 -8.34
CA GLU A 104 -23.48 4.84 -7.50
C GLU A 104 -22.57 6.03 -7.17
N MET A 105 -22.33 6.94 -8.12
CA MET A 105 -21.56 8.15 -7.84
C MET A 105 -22.21 9.01 -6.74
N ARG A 106 -23.54 9.17 -6.75
CA ARG A 106 -24.28 9.90 -5.70
C ARG A 106 -24.16 9.22 -4.34
N LYS A 107 -24.37 7.90 -4.28
CA LYS A 107 -24.23 7.11 -3.04
C LYS A 107 -22.82 7.20 -2.47
N ILE A 108 -21.79 7.00 -3.30
CA ILE A 108 -20.39 7.09 -2.88
C ILE A 108 -20.05 8.51 -2.41
N THR A 109 -20.56 9.54 -3.07
CA THR A 109 -20.34 10.93 -2.64
C THR A 109 -20.95 11.22 -1.28
N LYS A 110 -22.15 10.68 -0.98
CA LYS A 110 -22.75 10.77 0.37
C LYS A 110 -21.89 10.06 1.41
N ARG A 111 -21.43 8.83 1.11
CA ARG A 111 -20.51 8.06 2.00
C ARG A 111 -19.21 8.81 2.28
N ILE A 112 -18.59 9.38 1.26
CA ILE A 112 -17.37 10.21 1.40
C ILE A 112 -17.60 11.37 2.38
N LYS A 113 -18.70 12.12 2.22
CA LYS A 113 -19.01 13.25 3.10
C LYS A 113 -19.19 12.81 4.55
N LYS A 114 -19.94 11.73 4.78
CA LYS A 114 -20.17 11.15 6.11
C LYS A 114 -18.84 10.74 6.75
N HIS A 115 -18.03 9.97 6.03
CA HIS A 115 -16.73 9.49 6.49
C HIS A 115 -15.77 10.63 6.86
N VAL A 116 -15.69 11.67 6.03
CA VAL A 116 -14.86 12.85 6.31
C VAL A 116 -15.35 13.60 7.56
N LYS A 117 -16.66 13.65 7.80
CA LYS A 117 -17.21 14.27 9.00
C LYS A 117 -16.82 13.48 10.24
N GLU A 118 -17.10 12.17 10.25
CA GLU A 118 -16.81 11.29 11.39
C GLU A 118 -15.33 11.28 11.76
N THR A 119 -14.45 11.15 10.76
CA THR A 119 -13.00 11.14 10.99
C THR A 119 -12.46 12.49 11.48
N LYS A 120 -13.03 13.61 11.03
CA LYS A 120 -12.71 14.94 11.57
C LYS A 120 -13.18 15.09 13.02
N ASP A 121 -14.38 14.60 13.34
CA ASP A 121 -14.94 14.69 14.69
C ASP A 121 -14.13 13.85 15.68
N ILE A 122 -13.71 12.64 15.29
CA ILE A 122 -12.79 11.80 16.08
C ILE A 122 -11.46 12.52 16.32
N TYR A 123 -10.87 13.08 15.26
CA TYR A 123 -9.61 13.82 15.39
C TYR A 123 -9.75 15.05 16.30
N LYS A 124 -10.87 15.78 16.18
CA LYS A 124 -11.18 16.91 17.05
C LYS A 124 -11.25 16.50 18.52
N LYS A 125 -12.00 15.43 18.85
CA LYS A 125 -12.09 14.90 20.22
C LYS A 125 -10.72 14.54 20.79
N LYS A 126 -9.90 13.83 20.00
CA LYS A 126 -8.54 13.48 20.41
C LYS A 126 -7.67 14.71 20.72
N GLN A 127 -7.81 15.77 19.92
CA GLN A 127 -7.10 17.02 20.21
C GLN A 127 -7.61 17.66 21.49
N GLU A 128 -8.92 17.73 21.71
CA GLU A 128 -9.51 18.31 22.93
C GLU A 128 -9.07 17.55 24.21
N GLU A 129 -8.97 16.22 24.14
CA GLU A 129 -8.42 15.38 25.23
C GLU A 129 -6.94 15.65 25.51
N GLU A 130 -6.11 15.90 24.48
CA GLU A 130 -4.67 16.21 24.65
C GLU A 130 -4.43 17.61 25.25
N PHE A 131 -5.42 18.51 25.20
CA PHE A 131 -5.33 19.87 25.75
C PHE A 131 -6.02 20.05 27.11
N THR A 132 -6.60 18.98 27.68
CA THR A 132 -7.25 18.97 28.99
C THR A 132 -6.32 18.36 30.04
#